data_AF-A0A965PRC6-F1
#
_entry.id   AF-A0A965PRC6-F1
#
_cell.length_a   1.000
_cell.length_b   1.000
_cell.length_c   1.000
_cell.angle_alpha   90.00
_cell.angle_beta   90.00
_cell.angle_gamma   90.00
#
_symmetry.space_group_name_H-M   'P 1'
#
loop_
_entity.id
_entity.type
_entity.pdbx_description
1 polymer ?
#
loop_
_entity_poly.entity_id
_entity_poly.type
_entity_poly.pdbx_seq_one_letter_code
_entity_poly.pdbx_strand_id
1 'polypeptide(L)'
;MAKRRKTDLELEKMTDANIAKVIKLLESQDGKPITKKDACQILGMSYNTTRLASIIEEFKQKQLRIAEQKAKLRGKPVTNSERINIIQEYLSGATVESISKMTYRGSHLIKQVLEDNSVPIRQTGHNYFTPQLIPDGAIRDRFQLDEIVYSARYDSMAKIRSEKLDPKHGYIYSLWLLSERWLQWCWQPAYELASLEHLRKIGVQV
;
A
#
# COMPACT_ATOMS: atom_id res chain seq x y z
N MET A 1 5.55 -35.58 16.01
CA MET A 1 4.21 -35.55 15.36
C MET A 1 4.34 -34.85 14.02
N ALA A 2 3.97 -35.50 12.91
CA ALA A 2 4.04 -34.89 11.58
C ALA A 2 3.04 -33.72 11.49
N LYS A 3 3.51 -32.52 11.14
CA LYS A 3 2.65 -31.36 10.83
C LYS A 3 1.81 -31.74 9.61
N ARG A 4 0.52 -31.98 9.80
CA ARG A 4 -0.42 -32.25 8.69
C ARG A 4 -0.41 -31.02 7.77
N ARG A 5 -0.11 -31.24 6.49
CA ARG A 5 -0.05 -30.17 5.47
C ARG A 5 -1.44 -29.51 5.38
N LYS A 6 -1.50 -28.18 5.40
CA LYS A 6 -2.73 -27.44 5.15
C LYS A 6 -3.23 -27.77 3.75
N THR A 7 -4.54 -27.97 3.60
CA THR A 7 -5.14 -28.17 2.28
C THR A 7 -5.17 -26.86 1.50
N ASP A 8 -5.21 -26.92 0.18
CA ASP A 8 -5.26 -25.72 -0.66
C ASP A 8 -6.50 -24.87 -0.38
N LEU A 9 -7.65 -25.55 -0.14
CA LEU A 9 -8.89 -24.92 0.33
C LEU A 9 -8.74 -24.16 1.65
N GLU A 10 -7.91 -24.67 2.56
CA GLU A 10 -7.65 -24.00 3.83
C GLU A 10 -6.75 -22.77 3.62
N LEU A 11 -5.75 -22.85 2.74
CA LEU A 11 -4.90 -21.71 2.41
C LEU A 11 -5.70 -20.56 1.77
N GLU A 12 -6.65 -20.89 0.90
CA GLU A 12 -7.50 -19.92 0.23
C GLU A 12 -8.53 -19.28 1.18
N LYS A 13 -9.16 -20.09 2.04
CA LYS A 13 -10.27 -19.64 2.89
C LYS A 13 -9.84 -19.11 4.26
N MET A 14 -8.64 -19.42 4.74
CA MET A 14 -8.11 -18.94 6.03
C MET A 14 -7.60 -17.50 5.91
N THR A 15 -8.48 -16.58 5.53
CA THR A 15 -8.22 -15.14 5.47
C THR A 15 -8.72 -14.46 6.74
N ASP A 16 -8.09 -13.34 7.13
CA ASP A 16 -8.51 -12.52 8.27
C ASP A 16 -10.00 -12.11 8.17
N ALA A 17 -10.50 -11.88 6.95
CA ALA A 17 -11.90 -11.56 6.69
C ALA A 17 -12.85 -12.73 6.99
N ASN A 18 -12.51 -13.94 6.56
CA ASN A 18 -13.31 -15.13 6.82
C ASN A 18 -13.28 -15.51 8.30
N ILE A 19 -12.14 -15.37 8.98
CA ILE A 19 -12.04 -15.59 10.43
C ILE A 19 -12.92 -14.58 11.19
N ALA A 20 -12.87 -13.30 10.83
CA ALA A 20 -13.74 -12.28 11.42
C ALA A 20 -15.24 -12.58 11.18
N LYS A 21 -15.60 -13.03 9.97
CA LYS A 21 -16.96 -13.46 9.64
C LYS A 21 -17.41 -14.65 10.50
N VAL A 22 -16.55 -15.65 10.68
CA VAL A 22 -16.84 -16.82 11.53
C VAL A 22 -17.03 -16.44 12.99
N ILE A 23 -16.18 -15.57 13.53
CA ILE A 23 -16.33 -15.04 14.90
C ILE A 23 -17.69 -14.34 15.04
N LYS A 24 -18.02 -13.44 14.11
CA LYS A 24 -19.31 -12.74 14.12
C LYS A 24 -20.49 -13.70 14.09
N LEU A 25 -20.46 -14.72 13.21
CA LEU A 25 -21.54 -15.70 13.09
C LEU A 25 -21.67 -16.66 14.28
N LEU A 26 -20.57 -16.92 15.00
CA LEU A 26 -20.57 -17.72 16.22
C LEU A 26 -21.04 -16.91 17.45
N GLU A 27 -20.84 -15.60 17.44
CA GLU A 27 -21.15 -14.70 18.56
C GLU A 27 -22.42 -13.86 18.35
N SER A 28 -23.06 -13.93 17.18
CA SER A 28 -24.29 -13.22 16.85
C SER A 28 -25.37 -13.45 17.92
N GLN A 29 -25.80 -12.36 18.57
CA GLN A 29 -26.92 -12.36 19.52
C GLN A 29 -28.27 -12.19 18.83
N ASP A 30 -28.30 -11.57 17.65
CA ASP A 30 -29.52 -11.24 16.89
C ASP A 30 -30.02 -12.36 15.96
N GLY A 31 -29.47 -13.58 16.06
CA GLY A 31 -29.84 -14.73 15.24
C GLY A 31 -29.31 -16.05 15.78
N LYS A 32 -29.71 -17.20 15.18
CA LYS A 32 -29.20 -18.52 15.58
C LYS A 32 -27.68 -18.60 15.28
N PRO A 33 -26.82 -18.81 16.29
CA PRO A 33 -25.39 -19.00 16.06
C PRO A 33 -25.15 -20.18 15.12
N ILE A 34 -24.18 -20.04 14.22
CA ILE A 34 -23.80 -21.16 13.36
C ILE A 34 -23.19 -22.30 14.18
N THR A 35 -23.25 -23.54 13.67
CA THR A 35 -22.60 -24.64 14.36
C THR A 35 -21.07 -24.55 14.20
N LYS A 36 -20.32 -25.13 15.15
CA LYS A 36 -18.86 -25.26 15.02
C LYS A 36 -18.45 -26.05 13.77
N LYS A 37 -19.35 -26.90 13.23
CA LYS A 37 -19.15 -27.64 12.00
C LYS A 37 -19.21 -26.72 10.78
N ASP A 38 -20.21 -25.85 10.73
CA ASP A 38 -20.36 -24.86 9.65
C ASP A 38 -19.20 -23.85 9.67
N ALA A 39 -18.76 -23.44 10.87
CA ALA A 39 -17.58 -22.59 11.04
C ALA A 39 -16.31 -23.21 10.44
N CYS A 40 -16.05 -24.50 10.70
CA CYS A 40 -14.92 -25.22 10.10
C CYS A 40 -15.03 -25.28 8.57
N GLN A 41 -16.25 -25.48 8.04
CA GLN A 41 -16.50 -25.54 6.60
C GLN A 41 -16.24 -24.19 5.92
N ILE A 42 -16.62 -23.07 6.55
CA ILE A 42 -16.34 -21.72 6.05
C ILE A 42 -14.82 -21.49 5.94
N LEU A 43 -14.05 -21.96 6.92
CA LEU A 43 -12.59 -21.85 6.92
C LEU A 43 -11.89 -22.91 6.06
N GLY A 44 -12.63 -23.79 5.39
CA GLY A 44 -12.07 -24.85 4.55
C GLY A 44 -11.28 -25.91 5.34
N MET A 45 -11.45 -25.96 6.66
CA MET A 45 -10.75 -26.89 7.55
C MET A 45 -11.62 -28.10 7.90
N SER A 46 -10.99 -29.21 8.25
CA SER A 46 -11.70 -30.36 8.82
C SER A 46 -12.34 -30.00 10.16
N TYR A 47 -13.43 -30.69 10.51
CA TYR A 47 -14.12 -30.47 11.78
C TYR A 47 -13.20 -30.80 12.95
N ASN A 48 -12.63 -29.77 13.55
CA ASN A 48 -11.73 -29.84 14.69
C ASN A 48 -11.97 -28.64 15.60
N THR A 49 -12.63 -28.88 16.73
CA THR A 49 -13.08 -27.84 17.65
C THR A 49 -11.95 -27.20 18.45
N THR A 50 -10.90 -27.93 18.81
CA THR A 50 -9.73 -27.38 19.51
C THR A 50 -8.94 -26.46 18.60
N ARG A 51 -8.69 -26.90 17.37
CA ARG A 51 -7.99 -26.10 16.37
C ARG A 51 -8.78 -24.84 15.98
N LEU A 52 -10.10 -24.94 15.81
CA LEU A 52 -10.97 -23.79 15.56
C LEU A 52 -10.87 -22.77 16.71
N ALA A 53 -10.88 -23.24 17.96
CA ALA A 53 -10.73 -22.37 19.13
C ALA A 53 -9.37 -21.66 19.14
N SER A 54 -8.27 -22.39 18.89
CA SER A 54 -6.93 -21.78 18.80
C SER A 54 -6.84 -20.72 17.71
N ILE A 55 -7.40 -20.96 16.51
CA ILE A 55 -7.40 -19.97 15.41
C ILE A 55 -8.17 -18.70 15.81
N ILE A 56 -9.33 -18.86 16.43
CA ILE A 56 -10.15 -17.73 16.90
C ILE A 56 -9.42 -16.95 17.98
N GLU A 57 -8.80 -17.64 18.94
CA GLU A 57 -8.05 -17.01 20.03
C GLU A 57 -6.82 -16.26 19.51
N GLU A 58 -6.01 -16.88 18.65
CA GLU A 58 -4.86 -16.24 18.00
C GLU A 58 -5.28 -14.99 17.22
N PHE A 59 -6.40 -15.06 16.50
CA PHE A 59 -6.93 -13.90 15.78
C PHE A 59 -7.37 -12.79 16.72
N LYS A 60 -8.11 -13.10 17.79
CA LYS A 60 -8.51 -12.11 18.80
C LYS A 60 -7.30 -11.47 19.48
N GLN A 61 -6.30 -12.26 19.86
CA GLN A 61 -5.05 -11.75 20.42
C GLN A 61 -4.31 -10.84 19.44
N LYS A 62 -4.25 -11.21 18.15
CA LYS A 62 -3.68 -10.36 17.09
C LYS A 62 -4.42 -9.02 17.00
N GLN A 63 -5.75 -9.02 16.99
CA GLN A 63 -6.55 -7.79 16.95
C GLN A 63 -6.34 -6.91 18.19
N LEU A 64 -6.26 -7.51 19.38
CA LEU A 64 -5.97 -6.78 20.62
C LEU A 64 -4.59 -6.12 20.56
N ARG A 65 -3.55 -6.84 20.15
CA ARG A 65 -2.20 -6.27 19.97
C ARG A 65 -2.19 -5.10 19.00
N ILE A 66 -2.89 -5.22 17.87
CA ILE A 66 -3.02 -4.12 16.88
C ILE A 66 -3.74 -2.92 17.52
N ALA A 67 -4.84 -3.16 18.24
CA ALA A 67 -5.61 -2.11 18.89
C ALA A 67 -4.80 -1.39 19.97
N GLU A 68 -4.03 -2.13 20.78
CA GLU A 68 -3.13 -1.57 21.79
C GLU A 68 -2.04 -0.70 21.17
N GLN A 69 -1.40 -1.15 20.08
CA GLN A 69 -0.39 -0.35 19.38
C GLN A 69 -1.00 0.92 18.78
N LYS A 70 -2.17 0.80 18.14
CA LYS A 70 -2.92 1.95 17.63
C LYS A 70 -3.29 2.93 18.74
N ALA A 71 -3.73 2.44 19.90
CA ALA A 71 -4.05 3.27 21.06
C ALA A 71 -2.81 3.99 21.60
N LYS A 72 -1.66 3.31 21.68
CA LYS A 72 -0.37 3.89 22.10
C LYS A 72 0.14 4.97 21.16
N LEU A 73 -0.16 4.87 19.87
CA LEU A 73 0.23 5.85 18.85
C LEU A 73 -0.83 6.92 18.61
N ARG A 74 -2.03 6.77 19.15
CA ARG A 74 -3.12 7.73 18.97
C ARG A 74 -2.74 9.08 19.57
N GLY A 75 -2.89 10.15 18.79
CA GLY A 75 -2.55 11.52 19.20
C GLY A 75 -1.05 11.82 19.23
N LYS A 76 -0.17 10.83 19.04
CA LYS A 76 1.27 11.09 18.92
C LYS A 76 1.57 11.63 17.53
N PRO A 77 2.38 12.70 17.40
CA PRO A 77 2.79 13.19 16.09
C PRO A 77 3.59 12.13 15.33
N VAL A 78 3.61 12.26 14.00
CA VAL A 78 4.46 11.44 13.13
C VAL A 78 5.89 11.95 13.26
N THR A 79 6.81 11.06 13.64
CA THR A 79 8.22 11.43 13.74
C THR A 79 8.83 11.62 12.35
N ASN A 80 9.92 12.37 12.23
CA ASN A 80 10.58 12.57 10.94
C ASN A 80 11.03 11.25 10.30
N SER A 81 11.56 10.32 11.08
CA SER A 81 11.93 8.99 10.60
C SER A 81 10.73 8.19 10.12
N GLU A 82 9.61 8.23 10.85
CA GLU A 82 8.36 7.58 10.44
C GLU A 82 7.81 8.18 9.15
N ARG A 83 7.86 9.52 9.01
CA ARG A 83 7.48 10.24 7.79
C ARG A 83 8.30 9.78 6.59
N ILE A 84 9.63 9.74 6.72
CA ILE A 84 10.53 9.29 5.65
C ILE A 84 10.19 7.86 5.25
N ASN A 85 10.06 6.95 6.23
CA ASN A 85 9.72 5.55 5.95
C ASN A 85 8.37 5.41 5.23
N ILE A 86 7.33 6.15 5.66
CA ILE A 86 6.02 6.14 5.00
C ILE A 86 6.15 6.54 3.52
N ILE A 87 6.90 7.60 3.23
CA ILE A 87 7.08 8.11 1.87
C ILE A 87 7.89 7.12 1.02
N GLN A 88 8.98 6.56 1.56
CA GLN A 88 9.82 5.58 0.86
C GLN A 88 9.04 4.31 0.49
N GLU A 89 8.31 3.76 1.45
CA GLU A 89 7.48 2.56 1.23
C GLU A 89 6.36 2.82 0.23
N TYR A 90 5.79 4.02 0.26
CA TYR A 90 4.79 4.40 -0.72
C TYR A 90 5.39 4.46 -2.13
N LEU A 91 6.51 5.16 -2.30
CA LEU A 91 7.20 5.32 -3.59
C LEU A 91 7.74 3.99 -4.13
N SER A 92 8.16 3.06 -3.26
CA SER A 92 8.63 1.74 -3.66
C SER A 92 7.52 0.84 -4.22
N GLY A 93 6.25 1.13 -3.90
CA GLY A 93 5.11 0.39 -4.43
C GLY A 93 4.07 -0.01 -3.39
N ALA A 94 4.34 0.11 -2.09
CA ALA A 94 3.41 -0.32 -1.07
C ALA A 94 2.09 0.49 -1.12
N THR A 95 0.98 -0.18 -0.82
CA THR A 95 -0.33 0.48 -0.73
C THR A 95 -0.46 1.23 0.61
N VAL A 96 -1.30 2.27 0.65
CA VAL A 96 -1.64 2.98 1.89
C VAL A 96 -2.14 2.02 2.98
N GLU A 97 -2.88 0.98 2.59
CA GLU A 97 -3.36 -0.04 3.52
C GLU A 97 -2.23 -0.91 4.08
N SER A 98 -1.26 -1.30 3.25
CA SER A 98 -0.08 -2.06 3.70
C SER A 98 0.74 -1.23 4.70
N ILE A 99 1.00 0.04 4.36
CA ILE A 99 1.74 0.97 5.23
C ILE A 99 0.99 1.19 6.55
N SER A 100 -0.34 1.32 6.52
CA SER A 100 -1.17 1.44 7.73
C SER A 100 -1.04 0.23 8.64
N LYS A 101 -0.99 -0.98 8.07
CA LYS A 101 -0.82 -2.22 8.85
C LYS A 101 0.58 -2.29 9.48
N MET A 102 1.61 -1.88 8.73
CA MET A 102 3.00 -1.92 9.20
C MET A 102 3.29 -0.87 10.28
N THR A 103 2.80 0.36 10.11
CA THR A 103 3.07 1.49 11.02
C THR A 103 2.07 1.58 12.17
N TYR A 104 0.99 0.79 12.16
CA TYR A 104 -0.14 0.90 13.09
C TYR A 104 -0.73 2.32 13.13
N ARG A 105 -0.58 3.11 12.06
CA ARG A 105 -1.21 4.43 11.91
C ARG A 105 -2.51 4.32 11.10
N GLY A 106 -3.38 5.31 11.29
CA GLY A 106 -4.61 5.40 10.50
C GLY A 106 -4.32 5.76 9.05
N SER A 107 -5.08 5.19 8.12
CA SER A 107 -4.90 5.43 6.67
C SER A 107 -5.04 6.91 6.30
N HIS A 108 -5.89 7.66 7.01
CA HIS A 108 -6.05 9.09 6.80
C HIS A 108 -4.79 9.89 7.13
N LEU A 109 -4.11 9.53 8.25
CA LEU A 109 -2.85 10.17 8.64
C LEU A 109 -1.74 9.91 7.60
N ILE A 110 -1.69 8.69 7.05
CA ILE A 110 -0.74 8.36 5.99
C ILE A 110 -1.01 9.18 4.74
N LYS A 111 -2.27 9.32 4.32
CA LYS A 111 -2.63 10.19 3.19
C LYS A 111 -2.23 11.64 3.46
N GLN A 112 -2.53 12.16 4.64
CA GLN A 112 -2.15 13.51 5.04
C GLN A 112 -0.63 13.71 4.97
N VAL A 113 0.17 12.74 5.44
CA VAL A 113 1.64 12.79 5.30
C VAL A 113 2.07 12.86 3.83
N LEU A 114 1.43 12.11 2.93
CA LEU A 114 1.76 12.16 1.51
C LEU A 114 1.38 13.52 0.88
N GLU A 115 0.20 14.06 1.22
CA GLU A 115 -0.30 15.36 0.76
C GLU A 115 0.60 16.51 1.24
N ASP A 116 0.91 16.55 2.54
CA ASP A 116 1.73 17.58 3.18
C ASP A 116 3.15 17.65 2.58
N ASN A 117 3.66 16.52 2.05
CA ASN A 117 4.98 16.44 1.42
C ASN A 117 4.91 16.45 -0.10
N SER A 118 3.78 16.81 -0.72
CA SER A 118 3.60 16.90 -2.18
C SER A 118 3.94 15.60 -2.93
N VAL A 119 3.74 14.44 -2.30
CA VAL A 119 3.92 13.14 -2.95
C VAL A 119 2.72 12.85 -3.85
N PRO A 120 2.90 12.47 -5.13
CA PRO A 120 1.79 12.08 -5.99
C PRO A 120 1.04 10.86 -5.44
N ILE A 121 -0.26 10.98 -5.17
CA ILE A 121 -1.07 9.92 -4.53
C ILE A 121 -1.89 9.14 -5.55
N ARG A 122 -1.46 7.93 -5.91
CA ARG A 122 -2.16 6.97 -6.77
C ARG A 122 -3.68 6.94 -6.51
N GLN A 123 -4.46 7.52 -7.44
CA GLN A 123 -5.92 7.54 -7.35
C GLN A 123 -6.56 6.25 -7.86
N THR A 124 -7.81 5.96 -7.50
CA THR A 124 -8.55 4.86 -8.12
C THR A 124 -9.14 5.32 -9.45
N GLY A 125 -8.77 4.67 -10.56
CA GLY A 125 -9.31 4.96 -11.89
C GLY A 125 -8.41 5.79 -12.81
N HIS A 126 -7.18 6.15 -12.38
CA HIS A 126 -6.16 6.63 -13.30
C HIS A 126 -5.85 5.52 -14.31
N ASN A 127 -5.52 5.92 -15.52
CA ASN A 127 -5.05 5.00 -16.54
C ASN A 127 -4.00 5.72 -17.38
N TYR A 128 -3.39 4.97 -18.30
CA TYR A 128 -2.38 5.50 -19.21
C TYR A 128 -2.83 6.75 -20.00
N PHE A 129 -4.13 6.89 -20.27
CA PHE A 129 -4.73 7.99 -21.03
C PHE A 129 -5.26 9.13 -20.14
N THR A 130 -5.50 8.87 -18.87
CA THR A 130 -5.95 9.82 -17.85
C THR A 130 -5.00 9.76 -16.66
N PRO A 131 -3.75 10.24 -16.84
CA PRO A 131 -2.77 10.27 -15.77
C PRO A 131 -3.21 11.20 -14.65
N GLN A 132 -2.67 10.97 -13.46
CA GLN A 132 -2.99 11.81 -12.32
C GLN A 132 -2.35 13.20 -12.44
N LEU A 133 -3.05 14.20 -11.92
CA LEU A 133 -2.49 15.54 -11.71
C LEU A 133 -1.35 15.51 -10.69
N ILE A 134 -0.28 16.19 -11.03
CA ILE A 134 0.92 16.30 -10.22
C ILE A 134 0.70 17.35 -9.13
N PRO A 135 1.06 17.07 -7.88
CA PRO A 135 1.00 18.08 -6.82
C PRO A 135 1.90 19.28 -7.14
N ASP A 136 1.43 20.49 -6.84
CA ASP A 136 2.12 21.74 -7.18
C ASP A 136 3.59 21.78 -6.70
N GLY A 137 3.88 21.25 -5.51
CA GLY A 137 5.24 21.19 -4.95
C GLY A 137 6.20 20.23 -5.67
N ALA A 138 5.68 19.38 -6.54
CA ALA A 138 6.44 18.43 -7.35
C ALA A 138 6.50 18.81 -8.84
N ILE A 139 5.78 19.85 -9.27
CA ILE A 139 5.80 20.33 -10.66
C ILE A 139 7.15 20.95 -10.97
N ARG A 140 7.69 20.61 -12.15
CA ARG A 140 8.86 21.27 -12.73
C ARG A 140 8.78 21.35 -14.24
N ASP A 141 9.35 22.44 -14.76
CA ASP A 141 9.44 22.67 -16.20
C ASP A 141 10.58 21.87 -16.86
N ARG A 142 11.64 21.59 -16.09
CA ARG A 142 12.83 20.89 -16.58
C ARG A 142 13.41 19.97 -15.51
N PHE A 143 13.91 18.83 -15.97
CA PHE A 143 14.57 17.81 -15.16
C PHE A 143 15.99 17.56 -15.67
N GLN A 144 16.84 17.01 -14.79
CA GLN A 144 18.22 16.68 -15.12
C GLN A 144 18.37 15.26 -15.64
N LEU A 145 19.40 15.01 -16.45
CA LEU A 145 19.76 13.66 -16.85
C LEU A 145 20.16 12.83 -15.63
N ASP A 146 19.83 11.54 -15.66
CA ASP A 146 20.00 10.60 -14.55
C ASP A 146 19.23 10.93 -13.26
N GLU A 147 18.38 11.97 -13.24
CA GLU A 147 17.46 12.26 -12.13
C GLU A 147 16.39 11.17 -12.00
N ILE A 148 15.99 10.87 -10.76
CA ILE A 148 14.89 9.95 -10.45
C ILE A 148 13.63 10.79 -10.20
N VAL A 149 12.61 10.53 -11.01
CA VAL A 149 11.33 11.24 -11.03
C VAL A 149 10.19 10.24 -10.86
N TYR A 150 8.99 10.72 -10.56
CA TYR A 150 7.80 9.90 -10.55
C TYR A 150 6.99 10.12 -11.83
N SER A 151 6.66 9.03 -12.52
CA SER A 151 5.80 9.04 -13.69
C SER A 151 4.33 8.88 -13.28
N ALA A 152 3.52 9.91 -13.51
CA ALA A 152 2.08 9.88 -13.22
C ALA A 152 1.27 8.98 -14.18
N ARG A 153 1.83 8.63 -15.34
CA ARG A 153 1.18 7.78 -16.35
C ARG A 153 1.30 6.29 -16.04
N TYR A 154 2.40 5.91 -15.40
CA TYR A 154 2.74 4.51 -15.09
C TYR A 154 2.72 4.22 -13.58
N ASP A 155 2.45 5.24 -12.76
CA ASP A 155 2.47 5.20 -11.29
C ASP A 155 3.77 4.63 -10.72
N SER A 156 4.89 4.93 -11.38
CA SER A 156 6.19 4.33 -11.14
C SER A 156 7.27 5.39 -11.00
N MET A 157 8.25 5.12 -10.14
CA MET A 157 9.53 5.83 -10.22
C MET A 157 10.20 5.53 -11.55
N ALA A 158 10.92 6.50 -12.08
CA ALA A 158 11.56 6.43 -13.37
C ALA A 158 12.88 7.21 -13.35
N LYS A 159 13.88 6.70 -14.07
CA LYS A 159 15.16 7.39 -14.24
C LYS A 159 15.22 8.07 -15.59
N ILE A 160 15.57 9.36 -15.61
CA ILE A 160 15.75 10.14 -16.84
C ILE A 160 17.03 9.74 -17.55
N ARG A 161 16.96 9.59 -18.87
CA ARG A 161 18.06 9.11 -19.70
C ARG A 161 18.41 10.04 -20.84
N SER A 162 17.43 10.68 -21.47
CA SER A 162 17.65 11.71 -22.47
C SER A 162 16.51 12.72 -22.46
N GLU A 163 16.78 13.91 -22.99
CA GLU A 163 15.80 14.96 -23.19
C GLU A 163 15.68 15.31 -24.68
N LYS A 164 14.49 15.71 -25.11
CA LYS A 164 14.19 16.20 -26.45
C LYS A 164 13.20 17.35 -26.35
N LEU A 165 13.41 18.41 -27.12
CA LEU A 165 12.45 19.50 -27.24
C LEU A 165 11.46 19.17 -28.36
N ASP A 166 10.16 19.24 -28.06
CA ASP A 166 9.07 19.10 -29.00
C ASP A 166 8.32 20.43 -29.17
N PRO A 167 7.99 20.86 -30.40
CA PRO A 167 7.30 22.13 -30.64
C PRO A 167 5.91 22.24 -29.97
N LYS A 168 5.23 21.12 -29.72
CA LYS A 168 3.86 21.09 -29.20
C LYS A 168 3.83 20.81 -27.70
N HIS A 169 4.70 19.92 -27.23
CA HIS A 169 4.67 19.42 -25.84
C HIS A 169 5.80 19.95 -24.95
N GLY A 170 6.71 20.77 -25.50
CA GLY A 170 7.86 21.28 -24.76
C GLY A 170 8.91 20.19 -24.52
N TYR A 171 9.49 20.15 -23.33
CA TYR A 171 10.50 19.14 -22.99
C TYR A 171 9.86 17.76 -22.81
N ILE A 172 10.34 16.78 -23.58
CA ILE A 172 10.00 15.37 -23.48
C ILE A 172 11.25 14.60 -23.04
N TYR A 173 11.08 13.70 -22.09
CA TYR A 173 12.15 12.89 -21.53
C TYR A 173 11.99 11.42 -21.88
N SER A 174 13.11 10.76 -22.19
CA SER A 174 13.20 9.30 -22.22
C SER A 174 13.49 8.80 -20.81
N LEU A 175 12.72 7.81 -20.40
CA LEU A 175 12.66 7.30 -19.05
C LEU A 175 12.82 5.79 -19.03
N TRP A 176 13.54 5.29 -18.01
CA TRP A 176 13.51 3.88 -17.64
C TRP A 176 12.66 3.70 -16.39
N LEU A 177 11.54 2.96 -16.51
CA LEU A 177 10.63 2.71 -15.40
C LEU A 177 11.25 1.69 -14.42
N LEU A 178 11.23 2.01 -13.13
CA LEU A 178 11.88 1.21 -12.07
C LEU A 178 10.93 0.23 -11.38
N SER A 179 9.61 0.39 -11.53
CA SER A 179 8.66 -0.57 -10.96
C SER A 179 8.77 -1.91 -11.67
N GLU A 180 8.78 -3.00 -10.89
CA GLU A 180 8.78 -4.39 -11.36
C GLU A 180 7.64 -4.70 -12.34
N ARG A 181 6.52 -3.96 -12.25
CA ARG A 181 5.38 -4.11 -13.14
C ARG A 181 5.70 -3.76 -14.60
N TRP A 182 6.63 -2.83 -14.82
CA TRP A 182 6.84 -2.23 -16.14
C TRP A 182 8.22 -2.54 -16.71
N LEU A 183 9.30 -2.21 -15.99
CA LEU A 183 10.70 -2.42 -16.41
C LEU A 183 10.95 -2.15 -17.92
N GLN A 184 10.51 -0.99 -18.41
CA GLN A 184 10.54 -0.64 -19.83
C GLN A 184 10.95 0.82 -20.07
N TRP A 185 11.35 1.08 -21.31
CA TRP A 185 11.60 2.42 -21.83
C TRP A 185 10.30 3.14 -22.20
N CYS A 186 10.19 4.42 -21.89
CA CYS A 186 9.08 5.25 -22.37
C CYS A 186 9.51 6.71 -22.57
N TRP A 187 8.73 7.44 -23.36
CA TRP A 187 8.88 8.88 -23.53
C TRP A 187 7.69 9.59 -22.91
N GLN A 188 7.95 10.62 -22.09
CA GLN A 188 6.90 11.41 -21.46
C GLN A 188 7.25 12.89 -21.39
N PRO A 189 6.25 13.77 -21.54
CA PRO A 189 6.45 15.21 -21.39
C PRO A 189 6.68 15.59 -19.92
N ALA A 190 7.38 16.71 -19.70
CA ALA A 190 7.71 17.21 -18.37
C ALA A 190 6.49 17.34 -17.43
N TYR A 191 5.35 17.79 -17.96
CA TYR A 191 4.13 18.02 -17.18
C TYR A 191 3.46 16.73 -16.66
N GLU A 192 3.93 15.54 -17.06
CA GLU A 192 3.50 14.25 -16.52
C GLU A 192 4.50 13.61 -15.53
N LEU A 193 5.58 14.34 -15.22
CA LEU A 193 6.64 13.90 -14.33
C LEU A 193 6.65 14.75 -13.06
N ALA A 194 6.70 14.08 -11.91
CA ALA A 194 6.79 14.74 -10.62
C ALA A 194 8.24 14.67 -10.11
N SER A 195 8.79 15.82 -9.72
CA SER A 195 10.12 15.89 -9.13
C SER A 195 10.11 15.34 -7.72
N LEU A 196 11.12 14.56 -7.38
CA LEU A 196 11.31 13.98 -6.05
C LEU A 196 12.45 14.67 -5.26
N GLU A 197 12.99 15.78 -5.78
CA GLU A 197 14.11 16.49 -5.15
C GLU A 197 13.73 17.08 -3.78
N HIS A 198 12.49 17.57 -3.63
CA HIS A 198 11.99 18.07 -2.35
C HIS A 198 11.95 16.96 -1.28
N LEU A 199 11.67 15.71 -1.68
CA LEU A 199 11.70 14.56 -0.78
C LEU A 199 13.14 14.16 -0.42
N ARG A 200 14.07 14.22 -1.38
CA ARG A 200 15.51 14.01 -1.11
C ARG A 200 16.04 14.97 -0.06
N LYS A 201 15.63 16.24 -0.09
CA LYS A 201 16.01 17.26 0.92
C LYS A 201 15.53 16.91 2.33
N ILE A 202 14.44 16.15 2.45
CA ILE A 202 13.89 15.70 3.74
C ILE A 202 14.58 14.41 4.21
N GLY A 203 15.38 13.76 3.36
CA GLY A 203 16.11 12.52 3.67
C GLY A 203 15.48 11.26 3.10
N VAL A 204 14.48 11.38 2.21
CA VAL A 204 13.91 10.25 1.48
C VAL A 204 14.92 9.75 0.46
N GLN A 205 15.31 8.48 0.56
CA GLN A 205 16.10 7.81 -0.46
C GLN A 205 15.19 7.40 -1.62
N VAL A 206 15.51 7.91 -2.81
CA VAL A 206 14.83 7.71 -4.10
C VAL A 206 15.87 7.47 -5.17
#